data_AF-A0AA35RBW7-F1
#
_entry.id   AF-A0AA35RBW7-F1
#
_cell.length_a   1.000
_cell.length_b   1.000
_cell.length_c   1.000
_cell.angle_alpha   90.00
_cell.angle_beta   90.00
_cell.angle_gamma   90.00
#
_symmetry.space_group_name_H-M   'P 1'
#
loop_
_entity.id
_entity.type
_entity.pdbx_description
1 polymer ?
#
loop_
_entity_poly.entity_id
_entity_poly.type
_entity_poly.pdbx_seq_one_letter_code
_entity_poly.pdbx_strand_id
1 'polypeptide(L)'
;MASEVQLDALPYVDQGYDEPGVREAAMQLVDEETRRYRPTKNYLDFLQPPKSTFETDILRSEFERLAARQPMELLSSPRSPTIGTVSSERTTNLSRRALIWRKKRWNLD
;
A
#
# COMPACT_ATOMS: atom_id res chain seq x y z
N MET A 1 3.46 -30.13 30.91
CA MET A 1 4.28 -29.62 32.03
C MET A 1 5.60 -29.15 31.43
N ALA A 2 5.64 -27.92 30.92
CA ALA A 2 6.92 -27.30 30.59
C ALA A 2 7.53 -26.88 31.92
N SER A 3 8.68 -27.42 32.27
CA SER A 3 9.49 -26.90 33.37
C SER A 3 9.66 -25.40 33.14
N GLU A 4 9.29 -24.59 34.11
CA GLU A 4 9.54 -23.14 34.08
C GLU A 4 11.05 -22.93 34.08
N VAL A 5 11.62 -22.77 32.88
CA VAL A 5 13.04 -22.47 32.72
C VAL A 5 13.19 -21.00 33.08
N GLN A 6 13.70 -20.72 34.27
CA GLN A 6 14.11 -19.36 34.65
C GLN A 6 15.27 -18.95 33.75
N LEU A 7 15.01 -18.00 32.86
CA LEU A 7 16.03 -17.40 32.01
C LEU A 7 16.64 -16.24 32.79
N ASP A 8 17.95 -16.31 33.04
CA ASP A 8 18.71 -15.24 33.66
C ASP A 8 19.22 -14.28 32.58
N ALA A 9 18.53 -13.16 32.44
CA ALA A 9 18.93 -12.04 31.60
C ALA A 9 18.32 -10.78 32.25
N LEU A 10 19.12 -10.02 32.97
CA LEU A 10 18.64 -8.92 33.81
C LEU A 10 18.99 -7.59 33.16
N PRO A 11 18.03 -6.90 32.49
CA PRO A 11 18.34 -5.68 31.74
C PRO A 11 18.95 -4.55 32.58
N TYR A 12 18.64 -4.52 33.88
CA TYR A 12 19.11 -3.47 34.79
C TYR A 12 20.48 -3.75 35.41
N VAL A 13 20.89 -5.02 35.43
CA VAL A 13 22.19 -5.45 35.97
C VAL A 13 23.22 -5.53 34.84
N ASP A 14 22.81 -6.05 33.69
CA ASP A 14 23.66 -6.24 32.52
C ASP A 14 23.71 -4.97 31.65
N GLN A 15 24.54 -4.01 32.03
CA GLN A 15 24.66 -2.72 31.33
C GLN A 15 25.48 -2.79 30.03
N GLY A 16 26.16 -3.90 29.76
CA GLY A 16 27.06 -4.07 28.60
C GLY A 16 26.38 -4.47 27.30
N TYR A 17 25.05 -4.67 27.27
CA TYR A 17 24.33 -5.04 26.05
C TYR A 17 24.23 -3.91 25.02
N ASP A 18 24.32 -2.66 25.48
CA ASP A 18 24.25 -1.47 24.62
C ASP A 18 25.59 -1.11 23.96
N GLU A 19 26.67 -1.84 24.28
CA GLU A 19 27.98 -1.65 23.65
C GLU A 19 27.92 -1.92 22.15
N PRO A 20 28.59 -1.10 21.32
CA PRO A 20 28.53 -1.23 19.88
C PRO A 20 29.06 -2.59 19.43
N GLY A 21 28.31 -3.28 18.58
CA GLY A 21 28.67 -4.58 18.02
C GLY A 21 28.21 -5.80 18.85
N VAL A 22 27.84 -5.65 20.13
CA VAL A 22 27.35 -6.78 20.95
C VAL A 22 26.04 -7.32 20.40
N ARG A 23 25.09 -6.43 20.10
CA ARG A 23 23.81 -6.78 19.47
C ARG A 23 23.99 -7.42 18.09
N GLU A 24 24.92 -6.90 17.29
CA GLU A 24 25.19 -7.40 15.94
C GLU A 24 25.77 -8.81 15.99
N ALA A 25 26.74 -9.06 16.89
CA ALA A 25 27.31 -10.38 17.10
C ALA A 25 26.24 -11.38 17.59
N ALA A 26 25.38 -10.98 18.52
CA ALA A 26 24.28 -11.82 18.99
C ALA A 26 23.30 -12.16 17.87
N MET A 27 22.94 -11.19 17.02
CA MET A 27 22.06 -11.42 15.87
C MET A 27 22.69 -12.37 14.84
N GLN A 28 24.00 -12.26 14.56
CA GLN A 28 24.70 -13.19 13.68
C GLN A 28 24.61 -14.63 14.17
N LEU A 29 24.79 -14.87 15.46
CA LEU A 29 24.68 -16.20 16.05
C LEU A 29 23.25 -16.76 15.95
N VAL A 30 22.24 -15.93 16.16
CA VAL A 30 20.83 -16.32 15.98
C VAL A 30 20.53 -16.67 14.52
N ASP A 31 21.03 -15.88 13.57
CA ASP A 31 20.82 -16.12 12.14
C ASP A 31 21.47 -17.43 11.70
N GLU A 32 22.66 -17.77 12.21
CA GLU A 32 23.31 -19.05 11.93
C GLU A 32 22.48 -20.25 12.41
N GLU A 33 21.92 -20.18 13.61
CA GLU A 33 21.10 -21.24 14.18
C GLU A 33 19.74 -21.35 13.48
N THR A 34 19.09 -20.22 13.17
CA THR A 34 17.81 -20.20 12.45
C THR A 34 17.94 -20.64 10.98
N ARG A 35 19.14 -20.51 10.38
CA ARG A 35 19.44 -21.11 9.07
C ARG A 35 19.53 -22.63 9.14
N ARG A 36 20.08 -23.17 10.23
CA ARG A 36 20.25 -24.61 10.43
C ARG A 36 18.93 -25.29 10.74
N TYR A 37 18.10 -24.68 11.59
CA TYR A 37 16.84 -25.26 12.02
C TYR A 37 15.65 -24.45 11.51
N ARG A 38 14.86 -25.05 10.61
CA ARG A 38 13.59 -24.45 10.20
C ARG A 38 12.62 -24.42 11.39
N PRO A 39 11.93 -23.31 11.65
CA PRO A 39 10.91 -23.24 12.71
C PRO A 39 9.85 -24.33 12.48
N THR A 40 9.67 -25.21 13.45
CA THR A 40 8.68 -26.30 13.40
C THR A 40 7.35 -25.92 14.04
N LYS A 41 7.34 -24.87 14.86
CA LYS A 41 6.14 -24.35 15.52
C LYS A 41 5.70 -23.07 14.84
N ASN A 42 4.44 -23.01 14.42
CA ASN A 42 3.86 -21.77 13.94
C ASN A 42 3.41 -20.93 15.15
N TYR A 43 4.12 -19.84 15.40
CA TYR A 43 3.80 -18.91 16.48
C TYR A 43 2.51 -18.14 16.24
N LEU A 44 1.84 -18.28 15.10
CA LEU A 44 0.56 -17.61 14.81
C LEU A 44 -0.65 -18.53 15.04
N ASP A 45 -0.45 -19.80 15.41
CA ASP A 45 -1.54 -20.77 15.59
C ASP A 45 -2.49 -20.41 16.74
N PHE A 46 -2.02 -19.64 17.73
CA PHE A 46 -2.89 -19.16 18.82
C PHE A 46 -3.80 -18.01 18.39
N LEU A 47 -3.50 -17.37 17.26
CA LEU A 47 -4.31 -16.27 16.75
C LEU A 47 -5.57 -16.83 16.09
N GLN A 48 -6.70 -16.18 16.35
CA GLN A 48 -7.92 -16.49 15.63
C GLN A 48 -7.72 -16.16 14.15
N PRO A 49 -8.27 -16.95 13.21
CA PRO A 49 -8.25 -16.61 11.80
C PRO A 49 -8.87 -15.21 11.59
N PRO A 50 -8.36 -14.42 10.64
CA PRO A 50 -8.85 -13.07 10.40
C PRO A 50 -10.36 -13.13 10.08
N LYS A 51 -11.14 -12.32 10.80
CA LYS A 51 -12.60 -12.24 10.63
C LYS A 51 -12.92 -11.26 9.51
N SER A 52 -13.78 -11.67 8.59
CA SER A 52 -14.28 -10.83 7.48
C SER A 52 -15.27 -9.73 7.93
N THR A 53 -15.48 -9.55 9.23
CA THR A 53 -16.38 -8.54 9.81
C THR A 53 -16.01 -7.11 9.41
N PHE A 54 -14.74 -6.86 9.10
CA PHE A 54 -14.24 -5.54 8.70
C PHE A 54 -14.13 -5.39 7.18
N GLU A 55 -14.53 -6.40 6.40
CA GLU A 55 -14.48 -6.35 4.94
C GLU A 55 -15.70 -5.59 4.39
N THR A 56 -15.44 -4.46 3.75
CA THR A 56 -16.42 -3.79 2.90
C THR A 56 -16.57 -4.54 1.58
N ASP A 57 -17.69 -4.34 0.87
CA ASP A 57 -17.92 -5.04 -0.41
C ASP A 57 -16.86 -4.71 -1.47
N ILE A 58 -16.30 -3.49 -1.43
CA ILE A 58 -15.17 -3.08 -2.27
C ILE A 58 -13.93 -3.91 -1.93
N LEU A 59 -13.58 -4.04 -0.65
CA LEU A 59 -12.44 -4.85 -0.22
C LEU A 59 -12.60 -6.31 -0.65
N ARG A 60 -13.80 -6.87 -0.57
CA ARG A 60 -14.08 -8.24 -1.03
C ARG A 60 -13.77 -8.40 -2.53
N SER A 61 -14.23 -7.48 -3.37
CA SER A 61 -13.94 -7.50 -4.81
C SER A 61 -12.45 -7.35 -5.13
N GLU A 62 -11.72 -6.54 -4.36
CA GLU A 62 -10.27 -6.38 -4.52
C GLU A 62 -9.50 -7.63 -4.10
N PHE A 63 -9.92 -8.30 -3.03
CA PHE A 63 -9.34 -9.59 -2.62
C PHE A 63 -9.55 -10.66 -3.70
N GLU A 64 -10.73 -10.72 -4.32
CA GLU A 64 -11.02 -11.63 -5.43
C GLU A 64 -10.14 -11.31 -6.65
N ARG A 65 -10.00 -10.02 -7.00
CA ARG A 65 -9.11 -9.57 -8.08
C ARG A 65 -7.66 -9.98 -7.84
N LEU A 66 -7.16 -9.80 -6.61
CA LEU A 66 -5.80 -10.18 -6.21
C LEU A 66 -5.61 -11.71 -6.23
N ALA A 67 -6.58 -12.47 -5.73
CA ALA A 67 -6.55 -13.94 -5.77
C ALA A 67 -6.52 -14.46 -7.21
N ALA A 68 -7.28 -13.84 -8.12
CA ALA A 68 -7.30 -14.14 -9.54
C ALA A 68 -6.10 -13.56 -10.31
N ARG A 69 -5.17 -12.87 -9.63
CA ARG A 69 -3.99 -12.18 -10.20
C ARG A 69 -4.35 -11.25 -11.36
N GLN A 70 -5.54 -10.67 -11.35
CA GLN A 70 -5.99 -9.77 -12.40
C GLN A 70 -5.37 -8.38 -12.20
N PRO A 71 -4.87 -7.74 -13.27
CA PRO A 71 -4.41 -6.36 -13.20
C PRO A 71 -5.57 -5.44 -12.79
N MET A 72 -5.25 -4.29 -12.19
CA MET A 72 -6.25 -3.28 -11.86
C MET A 72 -6.90 -2.76 -13.13
N GLU A 73 -8.20 -2.42 -13.04
CA GLU A 73 -8.88 -1.76 -14.14
C GLU A 73 -8.15 -0.46 -14.49
N LEU A 74 -7.74 -0.34 -15.75
CA LEU A 74 -7.06 0.85 -16.22
C LEU A 74 -8.07 1.99 -16.23
N LEU A 75 -7.80 3.04 -15.45
CA LEU A 75 -8.58 4.28 -15.54
C LEU A 75 -8.24 4.97 -16.86
N SER A 76 -8.85 4.54 -17.96
CA SER A 76 -8.72 5.18 -19.27
C SER A 76 -9.64 6.41 -19.34
N SER A 77 -9.51 7.32 -18.38
CA SER A 77 -9.96 8.68 -18.59
C SER A 77 -8.81 9.41 -19.26
N PRO A 78 -8.97 10.00 -20.47
CA PRO A 78 -7.98 10.94 -20.94
C PRO A 78 -7.79 11.97 -19.82
N ARG A 79 -6.54 12.15 -19.38
CA ARG A 79 -6.21 13.19 -18.41
C ARG A 79 -6.80 14.49 -18.96
N SER A 80 -7.92 14.92 -18.37
CA SER A 80 -8.46 16.24 -18.67
C SER A 80 -7.32 17.17 -18.31
N PRO A 81 -6.79 17.98 -19.26
CA PRO A 81 -5.70 18.86 -18.94
C PRO A 81 -6.13 19.64 -17.71
N THR A 82 -5.30 19.54 -16.66
CA THR A 82 -5.47 20.27 -15.41
C THR A 82 -6.01 21.64 -15.76
N ILE A 83 -7.22 21.95 -15.27
CA ILE A 83 -7.86 23.27 -15.39
C ILE A 83 -6.87 24.30 -14.84
N GLY A 84 -6.03 24.85 -15.73
CA GLY A 84 -4.78 25.45 -15.28
C GLY A 84 -3.68 25.61 -16.32
N THR A 85 -3.98 25.62 -17.63
CA THR A 85 -3.16 26.36 -18.61
C THR A 85 -4.07 26.81 -19.73
N VAL A 86 -4.36 28.11 -19.78
CA VAL A 86 -5.03 28.74 -20.91
C VAL A 86 -4.04 28.72 -22.08
N SER A 87 -4.00 27.62 -22.83
CA SER A 87 -3.31 27.57 -24.11
C SER A 87 -4.05 28.48 -25.08
N SER A 88 -3.39 29.59 -25.41
CA SER A 88 -3.88 30.79 -26.11
C SER A 88 -4.43 30.56 -27.53
N GLU A 89 -4.49 29.33 -28.05
CA GLU A 89 -4.76 29.09 -29.48
C GLU A 89 -6.08 28.36 -29.74
N ARG A 90 -6.77 27.83 -28.71
CA ARG A 90 -8.08 27.16 -28.86
C ARG A 90 -9.30 28.05 -28.63
N THR A 91 -9.10 29.32 -28.27
CA THR A 91 -10.20 30.27 -28.01
C THR A 91 -10.77 30.91 -29.28
N THR A 92 -10.03 30.88 -30.38
CA THR A 92 -10.43 31.50 -31.67
C THR A 92 -11.49 30.68 -32.40
N ASN A 93 -11.35 29.35 -32.41
CA ASN A 93 -12.28 28.45 -33.11
C ASN A 93 -13.63 28.28 -32.37
N LEU A 94 -13.62 28.27 -31.03
CA LEU A 94 -14.85 28.25 -30.23
C LEU A 94 -15.59 29.58 -30.34
N SER A 95 -14.89 30.71 -30.35
CA SER A 95 -15.50 32.03 -30.54
C SER A 95 -16.14 32.16 -31.93
N ARG A 96 -15.49 31.70 -33.00
CA ARG A 96 -16.08 31.72 -34.35
C ARG A 96 -17.34 30.84 -34.45
N ARG A 97 -17.32 29.62 -33.88
CA ARG A 97 -18.49 28.73 -33.88
C ARG A 97 -19.64 29.27 -33.03
N ALA A 98 -19.34 29.89 -31.88
CA ALA A 98 -20.33 30.56 -31.06
C ALA A 98 -20.91 31.80 -31.75
N LEU A 99 -20.10 32.58 -32.47
CA LEU A 99 -20.55 33.74 -33.23
C LEU A 99 -21.45 33.32 -34.40
N ILE A 100 -21.08 32.27 -35.14
CA ILE A 100 -21.91 31.69 -36.21
C ILE A 100 -23.23 31.17 -35.64
N TRP A 101 -23.20 30.46 -34.51
CA TRP A 101 -24.41 29.94 -33.88
C TRP A 101 -25.32 31.08 -33.39
N ARG A 102 -24.74 32.13 -32.79
CA ARG A 102 -25.49 33.33 -32.37
C ARG A 102 -26.08 34.07 -33.57
N LYS A 103 -25.32 34.24 -34.65
CA LYS A 103 -25.77 34.95 -35.86
C LYS A 103 -26.91 34.18 -36.55
N LYS A 104 -26.79 32.86 -36.64
CA LYS A 104 -27.83 31.95 -37.16
C LYS A 104 -29.08 31.89 -36.28
N ARG A 105 -28.94 32.05 -34.96
CA ARG A 105 -30.06 32.03 -34.01
C ARG A 105 -30.93 33.28 -34.07
N TRP A 106 -30.39 34.40 -34.56
CA TRP A 106 -31.10 35.68 -34.60
C TRP A 106 -31.35 36.24 -36.01
N ASN A 107 -31.00 35.51 -37.09
CA ASN A 107 -31.13 35.96 -38.49
C ASN A 107 -30.64 37.41 -38.71
N LEU A 108 -29.50 37.77 -38.10
CA LEU A 108 -28.79 38.98 -38.49
C LEU A 108 -27.79 38.58 -39.59
N ASP A 109 -27.93 39.12 -40.79
CA ASP A 109 -26.94 38.97 -41.87
C ASP A 109 -25.63 39.73 -41.59
#